data_AF-A0A530Y5U3-F1
#
_entry.id   AF-A0A530Y5U3-F1
#
_cell.length_a   1.000
_cell.length_b   1.000
_cell.length_c   1.000
_cell.angle_alpha   90.00
_cell.angle_beta   90.00
_cell.angle_gamma   90.00
#
_symmetry.space_group_name_H-M   'P 1'
#
loop_
_entity.id
_entity.type
_entity.pdbx_description
1 polymer ?
#
loop_
_entity_poly.entity_id
_entity_poly.type
_entity_poly.pdbx_seq_one_letter_code
_entity_poly.pdbx_strand_id
1 'polypeptide(L)'
;TELPDGTEMSVLCAGGRGELDDAAAAMLAQVLEIQGATVSKASFADMDPTGIRRLELDAVDTVVVGFLNRDSVKHARFLVRRLKRARSALRVGIVFWSKDGDDKKTEVELANDINADFVAFGMVEAVLGALSSDPPVALKVAAKRRMRRRPRPARKAPLAAAK
;
A
#
# COMPACT_ATOMS: atom_id res chain seq x y z
N THR A 1 -20.01 -13.00 13.64
CA THR A 1 -18.61 -13.25 14.01
C THR A 1 -18.15 -12.09 14.83
N GLU A 2 -17.52 -12.33 15.96
CA GLU A 2 -16.92 -11.26 16.77
C GLU A 2 -15.68 -10.71 16.05
N LEU A 3 -15.52 -9.39 16.04
CA LEU A 3 -14.35 -8.73 15.43
C LEU A 3 -13.18 -8.77 16.43
N PRO A 4 -11.92 -8.82 15.96
CA PRO A 4 -10.76 -8.86 16.84
C PRO A 4 -10.57 -7.53 17.58
N ASP A 5 -10.02 -7.60 18.79
CA ASP A 5 -9.57 -6.43 19.55
C ASP A 5 -8.31 -5.82 18.91
N GLY A 6 -8.34 -4.51 18.71
CA GLY A 6 -7.29 -3.71 18.11
C GLY A 6 -6.48 -2.90 19.12
N THR A 7 -6.67 -3.11 20.42
CA THR A 7 -5.89 -2.43 21.47
C THR A 7 -4.37 -2.56 21.19
N GLU A 8 -3.62 -1.47 21.40
CA GLU A 8 -2.20 -1.31 21.05
C GLU A 8 -1.85 -1.31 19.55
N MET A 9 -2.83 -1.44 18.64
CA MET A 9 -2.56 -1.34 17.19
C MET A 9 -2.82 0.07 16.67
N SER A 10 -1.92 0.55 15.82
CA SER A 10 -2.09 1.80 15.08
C SER A 10 -2.40 1.55 13.60
N VAL A 11 -3.54 2.08 13.13
CA VAL A 11 -4.00 1.90 11.75
C VAL A 11 -4.17 3.26 11.06
N LEU A 12 -3.69 3.39 9.82
CA LEU A 12 -4.00 4.52 8.94
C LEU A 12 -5.00 4.07 7.87
N CYS A 13 -6.17 4.71 7.82
CA CYS A 13 -7.17 4.48 6.79
C CYS A 13 -7.12 5.60 5.73
N ALA A 14 -7.13 5.23 4.45
CA ALA A 14 -7.14 6.20 3.36
C ALA A 14 -8.00 5.75 2.16
N GLY A 15 -8.55 6.71 1.43
CA GLY A 15 -9.16 6.45 0.12
C GLY A 15 -8.10 6.29 -0.96
N GLY A 16 -8.40 5.46 -1.96
CA GLY A 16 -7.43 5.11 -3.00
C GLY A 16 -7.48 5.97 -4.25
N ARG A 17 -8.63 6.56 -4.59
CA ARG A 17 -8.82 7.25 -5.89
C ARG A 17 -9.66 8.52 -5.85
N GLY A 18 -10.55 8.69 -4.89
CA GLY A 18 -11.40 9.88 -4.79
C GLY A 18 -12.16 10.00 -3.48
N GLU A 19 -12.95 11.06 -3.36
CA GLU A 19 -13.66 11.43 -2.12
C GLU A 19 -14.61 10.35 -1.61
N LEU A 20 -15.23 9.57 -2.51
CA LEU A 20 -16.07 8.44 -2.09
C LEU A 20 -15.24 7.32 -1.44
N ASP A 21 -14.01 7.11 -1.89
CA ASP A 21 -13.10 6.16 -1.25
C ASP A 21 -12.68 6.67 0.13
N ASP A 22 -12.47 7.98 0.29
CA ASP A 22 -12.17 8.61 1.59
C ASP A 22 -13.33 8.43 2.57
N ALA A 23 -14.57 8.61 2.10
CA ALA A 23 -15.76 8.35 2.92
C ALA A 23 -15.82 6.88 3.37
N ALA A 24 -15.53 5.93 2.47
CA ALA A 24 -15.47 4.51 2.81
C ALA A 24 -14.34 4.18 3.81
N ALA A 25 -13.17 4.79 3.64
CA ALA A 25 -12.06 4.66 4.58
C ALA A 25 -12.39 5.26 5.96
N ALA A 26 -13.13 6.36 6.01
CA ALA A 26 -13.61 6.95 7.26
C ALA A 26 -14.61 6.04 7.97
N MET A 27 -15.49 5.35 7.24
CA MET A 27 -16.37 4.33 7.83
C MET A 27 -15.59 3.16 8.43
N LEU A 28 -14.57 2.66 7.72
CA LEU A 28 -13.68 1.62 8.27
C LEU A 28 -12.95 2.10 9.53
N ALA A 29 -12.45 3.34 9.52
CA ALA A 29 -11.77 3.92 10.66
C ALA A 29 -12.63 3.91 11.93
N GLN A 30 -13.91 4.29 11.81
CA GLN A 30 -14.85 4.24 12.93
C GLN A 30 -15.01 2.82 13.51
N VAL A 31 -15.11 1.81 12.65
CA VAL A 31 -15.25 0.42 13.10
C VAL A 31 -13.99 -0.04 13.84
N LEU A 32 -12.81 0.32 13.34
CA LEU A 32 -11.52 0.00 13.96
C LEU A 32 -11.33 0.72 15.31
N GLU A 33 -11.74 1.98 15.41
CA GLU A 33 -11.75 2.74 16.67
C GLU A 33 -12.66 2.06 17.70
N ILE A 34 -13.84 1.58 17.29
CA ILE A 34 -14.74 0.80 18.15
C ILE A 34 -14.09 -0.51 18.61
N GLN A 35 -13.23 -1.11 17.79
CA GLN A 35 -12.45 -2.30 18.19
C GLN A 35 -11.22 -1.95 19.06
N GLY A 36 -10.98 -0.69 19.43
CA GLY A 36 -9.89 -0.29 20.33
C GLY A 36 -8.59 0.10 19.66
N ALA A 37 -8.52 0.11 18.32
CA ALA A 37 -7.33 0.56 17.60
C ALA A 37 -7.16 2.08 17.64
N THR A 38 -5.91 2.54 17.65
CA THR A 38 -5.59 3.95 17.40
C THR A 38 -5.63 4.21 15.90
N VAL A 39 -6.62 4.94 15.42
CA VAL A 39 -6.81 5.14 13.98
C VAL A 39 -6.51 6.57 13.56
N SER A 40 -5.75 6.70 12.48
CA SER A 40 -5.53 7.94 11.77
C SER A 40 -6.12 7.86 10.36
N LYS A 41 -6.45 9.01 9.77
CA LYS A 41 -7.04 9.09 8.43
C LYS A 41 -6.19 9.97 7.53
N ALA A 42 -6.06 9.57 6.26
CA ALA A 42 -5.46 10.39 5.21
C ALA A 42 -6.40 10.46 4.00
N SER A 43 -6.32 11.53 3.23
CA SER A 43 -7.12 11.66 2.01
C SER A 43 -6.49 10.90 0.85
N PHE A 44 -7.29 10.55 -0.16
CA PHE A 44 -6.80 10.05 -1.44
C PHE A 44 -5.78 11.02 -2.08
N ALA A 45 -5.87 12.32 -1.80
CA ALA A 45 -4.90 13.31 -2.26
C ALA A 45 -3.50 13.10 -1.65
N ASP A 46 -3.43 12.56 -0.43
CA ASP A 46 -2.16 12.24 0.23
C ASP A 46 -1.53 10.94 -0.28
N MET A 47 -2.28 10.13 -1.04
CA MET A 47 -1.79 8.85 -1.60
C MET A 47 -0.85 9.02 -2.80
N ASP A 48 -0.46 10.25 -3.13
CA ASP A 48 0.56 10.54 -4.13
C ASP A 48 2.01 10.35 -3.59
N PRO A 49 3.05 10.38 -4.44
CA PRO A 49 4.45 10.20 -4.00
C PRO A 49 4.97 11.24 -3.00
N THR A 50 4.39 12.44 -2.96
CA THR A 50 4.80 13.54 -2.09
C THR A 50 4.02 13.52 -0.77
N GLY A 51 2.72 13.26 -0.81
CA GLY A 51 1.85 13.10 0.35
C GLY A 51 2.28 11.95 1.23
N ILE A 52 2.54 10.77 0.66
CA ILE A 52 2.99 9.60 1.43
C ILE A 52 4.28 9.86 2.22
N ARG A 53 5.17 10.73 1.74
CA ARG A 53 6.40 11.07 2.47
C ARG A 53 6.18 11.99 3.65
N ARG A 54 5.05 12.69 3.69
CA ARG A 54 4.66 13.58 4.79
C ARG A 54 3.87 12.84 5.87
N LEU A 55 3.38 11.63 5.58
CA LEU A 55 2.66 10.81 6.55
C LEU A 55 3.64 10.27 7.59
N GLU A 56 3.23 10.30 8.86
CA GLU A 56 3.97 9.75 10.00
C GLU A 56 3.82 8.22 10.07
N LEU A 57 4.35 7.51 9.07
CA LEU A 57 4.18 6.06 8.95
C LEU A 57 4.96 5.25 9.99
N ASP A 58 5.89 5.86 10.72
CA ASP A 58 6.73 5.16 11.69
C ASP A 58 5.95 4.65 12.91
N ALA A 59 4.90 5.39 13.30
CA ALA A 59 4.00 5.04 14.40
C ALA A 59 2.80 4.17 13.98
N VAL A 60 2.66 3.86 12.68
CA VAL A 60 1.53 3.11 12.14
C VAL A 60 1.93 1.66 11.90
N ASP A 61 1.16 0.69 12.39
CA ASP A 61 1.40 -0.74 12.16
C ASP A 61 0.87 -1.19 10.79
N THR A 62 -0.35 -0.75 10.46
CA THR A 62 -1.05 -1.12 9.24
C THR A 62 -1.62 0.10 8.51
N VAL A 63 -1.36 0.22 7.21
CA VAL A 63 -2.11 1.12 6.31
C VAL A 63 -3.19 0.33 5.58
N VAL A 64 -4.43 0.81 5.59
CA VAL A 64 -5.52 0.23 4.81
C VAL A 64 -6.02 1.25 3.79
N VAL A 65 -5.95 0.88 2.50
CA VAL A 65 -6.45 1.73 1.42
C VAL A 65 -7.68 1.11 0.77
N GLY A 66 -8.77 1.87 0.76
CA GLY A 66 -10.05 1.47 0.16
C GLY A 66 -10.22 1.96 -1.28
N PHE A 67 -10.84 1.13 -2.11
CA PHE A 67 -11.27 1.47 -3.47
C PHE A 67 -12.70 0.99 -3.70
N LEU A 68 -13.60 1.87 -4.09
CA LEU A 68 -14.94 1.53 -4.57
C LEU A 68 -14.91 1.00 -6.01
N ASN A 69 -13.93 1.43 -6.81
CA ASN A 69 -13.76 0.98 -8.19
C ASN A 69 -12.71 -0.15 -8.29
N ARG A 70 -13.14 -1.37 -8.70
CA ARG A 70 -12.28 -2.54 -8.89
C ARG A 70 -11.24 -2.42 -10.01
N ASP A 71 -11.46 -1.60 -11.04
CA ASP A 71 -10.45 -1.37 -12.09
C ASP A 71 -9.16 -0.74 -11.55
N SER A 72 -9.17 -0.34 -10.27
CA SER A 72 -8.05 0.22 -9.55
C SER A 72 -7.01 -0.82 -9.10
N VAL A 73 -7.09 -2.10 -9.45
CA VAL A 73 -6.06 -3.12 -9.10
C VAL A 73 -4.64 -2.67 -9.48
N LYS A 74 -4.45 -2.09 -10.68
CA LYS A 74 -3.15 -1.53 -11.08
C LYS A 74 -2.71 -0.38 -10.18
N HIS A 75 -3.65 0.49 -9.81
CA HIS A 75 -3.41 1.62 -8.92
C HIS A 75 -3.02 1.12 -7.51
N ALA A 76 -3.81 0.21 -6.94
CA ALA A 76 -3.54 -0.44 -5.67
C ALA A 76 -2.13 -1.04 -5.62
N ARG A 77 -1.72 -1.78 -6.66
CA ARG A 77 -0.34 -2.32 -6.77
C ARG A 77 0.73 -1.23 -6.68
N PHE A 78 0.55 -0.10 -7.38
CA PHE A 78 1.53 0.98 -7.32
C PHE A 78 1.59 1.63 -5.93
N LEU A 79 0.43 1.77 -5.29
CA LEU A 79 0.30 2.37 -3.98
C LEU A 79 0.93 1.49 -2.88
N VAL A 80 0.64 0.19 -2.88
CA VAL A 80 1.28 -0.79 -1.98
C VAL A 80 2.79 -0.72 -2.09
N ARG A 81 3.32 -0.73 -3.32
CA ARG A 81 4.76 -0.63 -3.57
C ARG A 81 5.36 0.70 -3.15
N ARG A 82 4.56 1.76 -3.02
CA ARG A 82 5.02 3.08 -2.58
C ARG A 82 5.07 3.14 -1.06
N LEU A 83 3.99 2.74 -0.39
CA LEU A 83 3.89 2.66 1.07
C LEU A 83 4.99 1.75 1.65
N LYS A 84 5.14 0.53 1.12
CA LYS A 84 6.19 -0.39 1.57
C LYS A 84 7.63 0.06 1.25
N ARG A 85 7.81 1.03 0.35
CA ARG A 85 9.12 1.68 0.14
C ARG A 85 9.36 2.85 1.07
N ALA A 86 8.30 3.49 1.57
CA ALA A 86 8.40 4.52 2.59
C ALA A 86 8.79 3.88 3.94
N ARG A 87 8.17 2.75 4.29
CA ARG A 87 8.52 1.94 5.47
C ARG A 87 8.42 0.45 5.13
N SER A 88 9.54 -0.27 5.20
CA SER A 88 9.58 -1.69 4.82
C SER A 88 8.92 -2.64 5.82
N ALA A 89 8.80 -2.21 7.08
CA ALA A 89 8.14 -2.95 8.16
C ALA A 89 6.63 -2.66 8.24
N LEU A 90 6.07 -1.92 7.29
CA LEU A 90 4.67 -1.52 7.30
C LEU A 90 3.78 -2.60 6.67
N ARG A 91 2.72 -3.02 7.38
CA ARG A 91 1.63 -3.79 6.78
C ARG A 91 0.76 -2.88 5.94
N VAL A 92 0.34 -3.34 4.77
CA VAL A 92 -0.46 -2.61 3.79
C VAL A 92 -1.58 -3.53 3.28
N GLY A 93 -2.81 -3.22 3.65
CA GLY A 93 -4.02 -3.86 3.18
C GLY A 93 -4.72 -3.05 2.08
N ILE A 94 -5.39 -3.76 1.17
CA ILE A 94 -6.25 -3.14 0.15
C ILE A 94 -7.67 -3.66 0.29
N VAL A 95 -8.64 -2.74 0.27
CA VAL A 95 -10.06 -3.10 0.34
C VAL A 95 -10.73 -2.71 -0.97
N PHE A 96 -11.40 -3.66 -1.65
CA PHE A 96 -12.27 -3.37 -2.78
C PHE A 96 -13.73 -3.56 -2.37
N TRP A 97 -14.46 -2.46 -2.16
CA TRP A 97 -15.77 -2.43 -1.47
C TRP A 97 -16.97 -3.02 -2.24
N SER A 98 -16.80 -3.38 -3.50
CA SER A 98 -17.79 -4.11 -4.31
C SER A 98 -17.15 -5.42 -4.73
N LYS A 99 -17.83 -6.59 -4.71
CA LYS A 99 -17.34 -7.89 -5.23
C LYS A 99 -18.05 -8.25 -6.53
N ASP A 100 -17.34 -8.28 -7.65
CA ASP A 100 -17.92 -8.79 -8.90
C ASP A 100 -17.92 -10.32 -8.89
N GLY A 101 -19.06 -10.90 -9.22
CA GLY A 101 -19.28 -12.36 -9.18
C GLY A 101 -18.48 -13.18 -10.18
N ASP A 102 -17.74 -12.53 -11.09
CA ASP A 102 -16.97 -13.17 -12.17
C ASP A 102 -15.44 -13.14 -11.91
N ASP A 103 -15.03 -12.61 -10.75
CA ASP A 103 -13.63 -12.58 -10.33
C ASP A 103 -13.14 -14.00 -10.01
N LYS A 104 -12.36 -14.58 -10.92
CA LYS A 104 -11.75 -15.92 -10.77
C LYS A 104 -10.64 -15.97 -9.70
N LYS A 105 -10.17 -14.81 -9.23
CA LYS A 105 -9.05 -14.73 -8.29
C LYS A 105 -9.54 -14.65 -6.86
N THR A 106 -8.94 -15.47 -6.02
CA THR A 106 -9.11 -15.39 -4.56
C THR A 106 -8.45 -14.12 -4.00
N GLU A 107 -8.86 -13.73 -2.79
CA GLU A 107 -8.26 -12.62 -2.03
C GLU A 107 -6.74 -12.79 -1.88
N VAL A 108 -6.31 -14.03 -1.59
CA VAL A 108 -4.90 -14.40 -1.41
C VAL A 108 -4.10 -14.26 -2.70
N GLU A 109 -4.65 -14.71 -3.83
CA GLU A 109 -3.99 -14.56 -5.14
C GLU A 109 -3.85 -13.08 -5.51
N LEU A 110 -4.90 -12.28 -5.29
CA LEU A 110 -4.87 -10.86 -5.59
C LEU A 110 -3.89 -10.10 -4.67
N ALA A 111 -3.85 -10.40 -3.38
CA ALA A 111 -2.89 -9.83 -2.43
C ALA A 111 -1.44 -10.12 -2.88
N ASN A 112 -1.17 -11.37 -3.28
CA ASN A 112 0.13 -11.78 -3.80
C ASN A 112 0.53 -11.06 -5.09
N ASP A 113 -0.42 -10.83 -5.99
CA ASP A 113 -0.24 -10.14 -7.27
C ASP A 113 0.06 -8.64 -7.13
N ILE A 114 -0.41 -8.02 -6.04
CA ILE A 114 -0.18 -6.60 -5.77
C ILE A 114 0.82 -6.35 -4.64
N ASN A 115 1.38 -7.41 -4.04
CA ASN A 115 2.29 -7.39 -2.88
C ASN A 115 1.68 -6.79 -1.60
N ALA A 116 0.35 -6.80 -1.49
CA ALA A 116 -0.34 -6.41 -0.26
C ALA A 116 -0.21 -7.52 0.79
N ASP A 117 -0.38 -7.15 2.05
CA ASP A 117 -0.43 -8.10 3.17
C ASP A 117 -1.75 -8.85 3.20
N PHE A 118 -2.83 -8.16 2.81
CA PHE A 118 -4.13 -8.77 2.61
C PHE A 118 -4.93 -7.96 1.58
N VAL A 119 -5.95 -8.62 1.02
CA VAL A 119 -7.00 -7.97 0.24
C VAL A 119 -8.34 -8.36 0.86
N ALA A 120 -9.22 -7.39 1.04
CA ALA A 120 -10.56 -7.58 1.55
C ALA A 120 -11.60 -7.06 0.57
N PHE A 121 -12.80 -7.62 0.61
CA PHE A 121 -13.92 -7.24 -0.24
C PHE A 121 -15.16 -6.76 0.54
N GLY A 122 -15.02 -6.60 1.85
CA GLY A 122 -16.05 -6.05 2.72
C GLY A 122 -15.49 -5.57 4.04
N MET A 123 -16.36 -4.96 4.85
CA MET A 123 -15.98 -4.34 6.13
C MET A 123 -15.38 -5.34 7.12
N VAL A 124 -16.00 -6.52 7.26
CA VAL A 124 -15.56 -7.54 8.21
C VAL A 124 -14.15 -8.04 7.88
N GLU A 125 -13.91 -8.40 6.62
CA GLU A 125 -12.59 -8.84 6.14
C GLU A 125 -11.54 -7.74 6.26
N ALA A 126 -11.92 -6.48 6.01
CA ALA A 126 -11.02 -5.34 6.16
C ALA A 126 -10.56 -5.17 7.61
N VAL A 127 -11.47 -5.30 8.58
CA VAL A 127 -11.13 -5.24 10.01
C VAL A 127 -10.25 -6.41 10.42
N LEU A 128 -10.60 -7.64 10.02
CA LEU A 128 -9.81 -8.84 10.29
C LEU A 128 -8.37 -8.72 9.78
N GLY A 129 -8.20 -8.21 8.55
CA GLY A 129 -6.87 -8.00 7.98
C GLY A 129 -6.11 -6.86 8.66
N ALA A 130 -6.79 -5.74 8.96
CA ALA A 130 -6.21 -4.55 9.56
C ALA A 130 -5.64 -4.83 10.96
N LEU A 131 -6.35 -5.64 11.75
CA LEU A 131 -6.02 -5.99 13.13
C LEU A 131 -5.29 -7.34 13.26
N SER A 132 -4.80 -7.90 12.15
CA SER A 132 -3.95 -9.09 12.21
C SER A 132 -2.53 -8.74 12.69
N SER A 133 -1.93 -9.62 13.48
CA SER A 133 -0.55 -9.56 13.96
C SER A 133 0.46 -10.24 13.01
N ASP A 134 0.04 -10.64 11.80
CA ASP A 134 0.90 -11.28 10.83
C ASP A 134 2.07 -10.37 10.41
N PRO A 135 3.28 -10.92 10.18
CA PRO A 135 4.41 -10.11 9.76
C PRO A 135 4.20 -9.47 8.38
N PRO A 136 4.74 -8.26 8.14
CA PRO A 136 4.67 -7.61 6.84
C PRO A 136 5.31 -8.44 5.72
N VAL A 137 4.59 -8.62 4.62
CA VAL A 137 5.04 -9.22 3.37
C VAL A 137 6.08 -8.30 2.73
N ALA A 138 7.33 -8.77 2.68
CA ALA A 138 8.40 -8.04 2.02
C ALA A 138 8.05 -7.77 0.55
N LEU A 139 8.39 -6.57 0.06
CA LEU A 139 8.27 -6.29 -1.36
C LEU A 139 9.12 -7.28 -2.15
N LYS A 140 8.50 -7.95 -3.12
CA LYS A 140 9.22 -8.68 -4.18
C LYS A 140 9.99 -7.63 -4.99
N VAL A 141 11.21 -7.30 -4.54
CA VAL A 141 12.09 -6.39 -5.25
C VAL A 141 12.50 -7.14 -6.51
N ALA A 142 11.97 -6.73 -7.66
CA ALA A 142 12.50 -7.18 -8.94
C ALA A 142 13.99 -6.85 -8.94
N ALA A 143 14.85 -7.88 -8.93
CA ALA A 143 16.30 -7.82 -8.84
C ALA A 143 16.98 -7.20 -10.08
N LYS A 144 16.43 -6.11 -10.64
CA LYS A 144 16.81 -5.53 -11.93
C LYS A 144 17.11 -4.03 -11.88
N ARG A 145 17.52 -3.49 -10.73
CA ARG A 145 18.00 -2.10 -10.68
C ARG A 145 19.37 -1.99 -10.03
N ARG A 146 20.38 -2.50 -10.73
CA ARG A 146 21.77 -1.96 -10.83
C ARG A 146 22.69 -3.01 -11.47
N MET A 147 22.39 -3.47 -12.69
CA MET A 147 23.50 -3.75 -13.58
C MET A 147 24.09 -2.38 -13.93
N ARG A 148 25.16 -2.04 -13.21
CA ARG A 148 25.87 -0.77 -13.28
C ARG A 148 25.99 -0.35 -14.74
N ARG A 149 25.52 0.86 -15.08
CA ARG A 149 25.92 1.54 -16.31
C ARG A 149 27.45 1.47 -16.36
N ARG A 150 28.01 0.68 -17.27
CA ARG A 150 29.45 0.70 -17.55
C ARG A 150 29.80 2.15 -17.90
N PRO A 151 30.81 2.77 -17.27
CA PRO A 151 31.27 4.08 -17.73
C PRO A 151 31.69 3.94 -19.20
N ARG A 152 31.25 4.85 -20.07
CA ARG A 152 31.77 4.92 -21.45
C ARG A 152 33.28 5.13 -21.38
N PRO A 153 34.11 4.39 -22.12
CA PRO A 153 35.53 4.67 -22.17
C PRO A 153 35.74 6.07 -22.78
N ALA A 154 36.53 6.90 -22.08
CA ALA A 154 36.87 8.24 -22.53
C ALA A 154 37.62 8.15 -23.87
N ARG A 155 37.11 8.85 -24.89
CA ARG A 155 37.83 9.06 -26.15
C ARG A 155 39.04 9.94 -25.84
N LYS A 156 40.26 9.40 -26.00
CA LYS A 156 41.48 10.21 -25.97
C LYS A 156 41.46 11.17 -27.16
N ALA A 157 41.58 12.46 -26.91
CA ALA A 157 41.84 13.46 -27.94
C ALA A 157 43.27 13.24 -28.50
N PRO A 158 43.50 13.31 -29.83
CA PRO A 158 44.85 13.33 -30.36
C PRO A 158 45.53 14.65 -29.98
N LEU A 159 46.74 14.53 -29.44
CA LEU A 159 47.69 15.62 -29.23
C LEU A 159 47.95 16.33 -30.55
N ALA A 160 48.03 17.65 -30.49
CA ALA A 160 48.41 18.54 -31.59
C ALA A 160 49.74 18.10 -32.23
N ALA A 161 49.77 18.07 -33.56
CA ALA A 161 51.02 18.00 -34.33
C ALA A 161 51.49 19.43 -34.60
N ALA A 162 52.67 19.73 -34.08
CA ALA A 162 53.46 20.91 -34.45
C ALA A 162 53.94 20.79 -35.90
N LYS A 163 53.84 21.91 -36.63
CA LYS A 163 54.81 22.36 -37.63
C LYS A 163 54.80 23.88 -37.67
#